data_AF-A0A7V9CAE4-F1
#
_entry.id   AF-A0A7V9CAE4-F1
#
_cell.length_a   1.000
_cell.length_b   1.000
_cell.length_c   1.000
_cell.angle_alpha   90.00
_cell.angle_beta   90.00
_cell.angle_gamma   90.00
#
_symmetry.space_group_name_H-M   'P 1'
#
loop_
_entity.id
_entity.type
_entity.pdbx_description
1 polymer ?
#
loop_
_entity_poly.entity_id
_entity_poly.type
_entity_poly.pdbx_seq_one_letter_code
_entity_poly.pdbx_strand_id
1 'polypeptide(L)'
;MKHLDEAALQTYVDGELSPANLKEAKGHLAVCADCAALLEETKAEALQVCALFNHENHLPVPSMRLKQRLDAAIAQTDAHSPRYAESVNAYPHSLLDRLSALFSAGFFAPSRVALAGCTVVAVICVGLFVALQRSQNDEQMASVKPPALNGTNTDAFPPWVYGLPQREETSAIVPIEPEPKPTPRVSENSVRASRSTVPQSQSFARPRVREERNAEAGGVLFPGEKSYLNAIASLTDVVESNSKGTLSPSLRAEYERNLAVVDQAITTTRTTAKRNPNDPDAAQFLFSAYQSKIELLNAVADQREIAQR
;
A
#
# COMPACT_ATOMS: atom_id res chain seq x y z
N MET A 1 1.76 46.55 6.63
CA MET A 1 0.88 45.38 6.41
C MET A 1 1.36 44.29 7.37
N LYS A 2 0.47 43.43 7.88
CA LYS A 2 0.91 42.28 8.68
C LYS A 2 1.38 41.19 7.72
N HIS A 3 2.62 40.76 7.84
CA HIS A 3 3.18 39.63 7.07
C HIS A 3 2.63 38.31 7.62
N LEU A 4 2.70 37.24 6.82
CA LEU A 4 2.48 35.90 7.32
C LEU A 4 3.59 35.53 8.30
N ASP A 5 3.23 34.83 9.37
CA ASP A 5 4.19 34.18 10.25
C ASP A 5 4.83 32.98 9.55
N GLU A 6 6.06 32.66 9.95
CA GLU A 6 6.84 31.55 9.41
C GLU A 6 6.12 30.22 9.57
N ALA A 7 5.43 30.01 10.70
CA ALA A 7 4.63 28.80 10.92
C ALA A 7 3.49 28.65 9.89
N ALA A 8 2.79 29.73 9.52
CA ALA A 8 1.76 29.67 8.48
C ALA A 8 2.35 29.45 7.08
N LEU A 9 3.56 29.99 6.80
CA LEU A 9 4.27 29.70 5.55
C LEU A 9 4.70 28.23 5.46
N GLN A 10 5.19 27.64 6.55
CA GLN A 10 5.54 26.22 6.59
C GLN A 10 4.31 25.33 6.42
N THR A 11 3.23 25.61 7.17
CA THR A 11 1.92 24.95 7.01
C THR A 11 1.40 25.04 5.56
N TYR A 12 1.73 26.14 4.85
CA TYR A 12 1.35 26.35 3.45
C TYR A 12 2.14 25.48 2.50
N VAL A 13 3.44 25.34 2.72
CA VAL A 13 4.31 24.44 1.96
C VAL A 13 3.92 22.98 2.19
N ASP A 14 3.57 22.62 3.42
CA ASP A 14 3.15 21.26 3.80
C ASP A 14 1.74 20.91 3.31
N GLY A 15 0.95 21.91 2.90
CA GLY A 15 -0.42 21.73 2.39
C GLY A 15 -1.46 21.50 3.49
N GLU A 16 -1.15 21.84 4.73
CA GLU A 16 -1.99 21.59 5.90
C GLU A 16 -2.95 22.74 6.24
N LEU A 17 -2.91 23.88 5.52
CA LEU A 17 -3.86 24.97 5.79
C LEU A 17 -5.30 24.58 5.47
N SER A 18 -6.19 25.02 6.36
CA SER A 18 -7.63 24.99 6.08
C SER A 18 -7.95 25.75 4.77
N PRO A 19 -9.02 25.37 4.05
CA PRO A 19 -9.38 26.03 2.77
C PRO A 19 -9.59 27.54 2.89
N ALA A 20 -10.07 28.01 4.05
CA ALA A 20 -10.25 29.43 4.33
C ALA A 20 -8.90 30.15 4.43
N ASN A 21 -7.98 29.63 5.23
CA ASN A 21 -6.66 30.23 5.44
C ASN A 21 -5.79 30.12 4.18
N LEU A 22 -5.93 29.05 3.40
CA LEU A 22 -5.24 28.89 2.12
C LEU A 22 -5.63 29.99 1.13
N LYS A 23 -6.91 30.37 1.07
CA LYS A 23 -7.38 31.47 0.21
C LYS A 23 -6.80 32.81 0.66
N GLU A 24 -6.76 33.07 1.97
CA GLU A 24 -6.18 34.28 2.55
C GLU A 24 -4.67 34.36 2.30
N ALA A 25 -3.92 33.28 2.58
CA ALA A 25 -2.49 33.17 2.33
C ALA A 25 -2.16 33.40 0.85
N LYS A 26 -2.91 32.78 -0.09
CA LYS A 26 -2.74 33.02 -1.53
C LYS A 26 -2.98 34.47 -1.92
N GLY A 27 -4.01 35.10 -1.36
CA GLY A 27 -4.30 36.51 -1.59
C GLY A 27 -3.17 37.42 -1.10
N HIS A 28 -2.60 37.11 0.07
CA HIS A 28 -1.48 37.86 0.62
C HIS A 28 -0.20 37.68 -0.20
N LEU A 29 0.15 36.44 -0.54
CA LEU A 29 1.34 36.10 -1.34
C LEU A 29 1.30 36.74 -2.73
N ALA A 30 0.12 36.99 -3.29
CA ALA A 30 -0.03 37.68 -4.57
C ALA A 30 0.30 39.20 -4.48
N VAL A 31 0.26 39.79 -3.29
CA VAL A 31 0.42 41.24 -3.08
C VAL A 31 1.72 41.58 -2.34
N CYS A 32 2.19 40.73 -1.44
CA CYS A 32 3.38 40.97 -0.62
C CYS A 32 4.61 40.26 -1.19
N ALA A 33 5.53 41.04 -1.78
CA ALA A 33 6.77 40.52 -2.36
C ALA A 33 7.70 39.86 -1.33
N ASP A 34 7.76 40.38 -0.11
CA ASP A 34 8.64 39.84 0.95
C ASP A 34 8.20 38.43 1.38
N CYS A 35 6.89 38.21 1.59
CA CYS A 35 6.37 36.89 1.91
C CYS A 35 6.50 35.91 0.74
N ALA A 36 6.42 36.39 -0.51
CA ALA A 36 6.66 35.57 -1.68
C ALA A 36 8.13 35.13 -1.78
N ALA A 37 9.08 36.02 -1.48
CA ALA A 37 10.50 35.68 -1.45
C ALA A 37 10.80 34.65 -0.35
N LEU A 38 10.27 34.85 0.86
CA LEU A 38 10.43 33.90 1.98
C LEU A 38 9.84 32.53 1.65
N LEU A 39 8.69 32.49 0.98
CA LEU A 39 8.09 31.23 0.52
C LEU A 39 9.00 30.46 -0.45
N GLU A 40 9.64 31.14 -1.39
CA GLU A 40 10.56 30.48 -2.33
C GLU A 40 11.82 29.96 -1.63
N GLU A 41 12.31 30.65 -0.60
CA GLU A 41 13.40 30.18 0.26
C GLU A 41 13.00 28.91 1.02
N THR A 42 11.84 28.90 1.71
CA THR A 42 11.34 27.71 2.42
C THR A 42 11.14 26.51 1.48
N LYS A 43 10.63 26.74 0.25
CA LYS A 43 10.53 25.68 -0.76
C LYS A 43 11.89 25.15 -1.18
N ALA A 44 12.88 26.02 -1.34
CA ALA A 44 14.23 25.61 -1.71
C ALA A 44 14.87 24.74 -0.62
N GLU A 45 14.68 25.08 0.66
CA GLU A 45 15.12 24.26 1.80
C GLU A 45 14.41 22.90 1.84
N ALA A 46 13.09 22.87 1.67
CA ALA A 46 12.33 21.62 1.62
C ALA A 46 12.83 20.70 0.50
N LEU A 47 13.13 21.25 -0.69
CA LEU A 47 13.71 20.50 -1.80
C LEU A 47 15.10 19.94 -1.48
N GLN A 48 15.94 20.68 -0.76
CA GLN A 48 17.25 20.19 -0.31
C GLN A 48 17.11 19.02 0.65
N VAL A 49 16.20 19.11 1.62
CA VAL A 49 15.90 18.02 2.56
C VAL A 49 15.41 16.78 1.80
N CYS A 50 14.45 16.94 0.88
CA CYS A 50 14.00 15.84 0.03
C CYS A 50 15.13 15.22 -0.79
N ALA A 51 16.08 16.01 -1.30
CA ALA A 51 17.22 15.52 -2.05
C ALA A 51 18.16 14.65 -1.18
N LEU A 52 18.37 15.02 0.09
CA LEU A 52 19.15 14.22 1.03
C LEU A 52 18.49 12.88 1.33
N PHE A 53 17.17 12.87 1.59
CA PHE A 53 16.42 11.63 1.80
C PHE A 53 16.40 10.72 0.58
N ASN A 54 16.35 11.30 -0.63
CA ASN A 54 16.44 10.50 -1.85
C ASN A 54 17.79 9.78 -1.96
N HIS A 55 18.87 10.36 -1.44
CA HIS A 55 20.19 9.72 -1.45
C HIS A 55 20.24 8.49 -0.54
N GLU A 56 19.69 8.57 0.67
CA GLU A 56 19.65 7.45 1.62
C GLU A 56 18.67 6.35 1.20
N ASN A 57 17.57 6.73 0.54
CA ASN A 57 16.58 5.81 -0.01
C ASN A 57 17.06 5.02 -1.25
N HIS A 58 18.32 5.18 -1.67
CA HIS A 58 18.95 4.32 -2.68
C HIS A 58 19.44 2.98 -2.13
N LEU A 59 19.34 2.72 -0.82
CA LEU A 59 19.32 1.33 -0.36
C LEU A 59 18.13 0.65 -1.04
N PRO A 60 18.33 -0.44 -1.78
CA PRO A 60 17.29 -1.07 -2.59
C PRO A 60 16.23 -1.65 -1.67
N VAL A 61 15.28 -0.82 -1.26
CA VAL A 61 14.04 -1.27 -0.66
C VAL A 61 13.35 -2.14 -1.72
N PRO A 62 12.85 -3.35 -1.39
CA PRO A 62 12.15 -4.24 -2.32
C PRO A 62 11.02 -3.59 -3.14
N SER A 63 10.58 -2.37 -2.77
CA SER A 63 9.62 -1.53 -3.47
C SER A 63 10.11 -0.94 -4.80
N MET A 64 11.41 -0.92 -5.12
CA MET A 64 11.92 -0.39 -6.41
C MET A 64 11.38 -1.20 -7.60
N ARG A 65 11.30 -2.52 -7.47
CA ARG A 65 10.69 -3.39 -8.49
C ARG A 65 9.19 -3.19 -8.57
N LEU A 66 8.52 -2.98 -7.43
CA LEU A 66 7.08 -2.71 -7.39
C LEU A 66 6.76 -1.37 -8.08
N LYS A 67 7.55 -0.33 -7.81
CA LYS A 67 7.44 0.98 -8.46
C LYS A 67 7.66 0.88 -9.96
N GLN A 68 8.73 0.22 -10.41
CA GLN A 68 8.95 -0.02 -11.84
C GLN A 68 7.78 -0.75 -12.52
N ARG A 69 7.15 -1.70 -11.81
CA ARG A 69 5.98 -2.41 -12.34
C ARG A 69 4.73 -1.53 -12.36
N LEU A 70 4.54 -0.68 -11.35
CA LEU A 70 3.45 0.29 -11.31
C LEU A 70 3.59 1.31 -12.45
N ASP A 71 4.78 1.88 -12.62
CA ASP A 71 5.10 2.83 -13.70
C ASP A 71 4.89 2.18 -15.08
N ALA A 72 5.33 0.92 -15.24
CA ALA A 72 5.08 0.16 -16.47
C ALA A 72 3.59 -0.13 -16.69
N ALA A 73 2.80 -0.38 -15.65
CA ALA A 73 1.35 -0.61 -15.75
C ALA A 73 0.60 0.69 -16.11
N ILE A 74 1.00 1.83 -15.55
CA ILE A 74 0.47 3.15 -15.92
C ILE A 74 0.78 3.43 -17.39
N ALA A 75 2.04 3.28 -17.80
CA ALA A 75 2.45 3.49 -19.20
C ALA A 75 1.72 2.55 -20.17
N GLN A 76 1.44 1.30 -19.77
CA GLN A 76 0.65 0.36 -20.57
C GLN A 76 -0.83 0.77 -20.66
N THR A 77 -1.39 1.34 -19.59
CA THR A 77 -2.78 1.85 -19.56
C THR A 77 -2.93 3.07 -20.47
N ASP A 78 -1.94 3.97 -20.44
CA ASP A 78 -1.86 5.14 -21.31
C ASP A 78 -1.67 4.72 -22.78
N ALA A 79 -0.80 3.74 -23.04
CA ALA A 79 -0.54 3.21 -24.38
C ALA A 79 -1.70 2.39 -24.96
N HIS A 80 -2.55 1.79 -24.13
CA HIS A 80 -3.79 1.10 -24.55
C HIS A 80 -5.00 2.03 -24.63
N SER A 81 -4.84 3.33 -24.31
CA SER A 81 -5.83 4.38 -24.59
C SER A 81 -5.49 5.25 -25.83
N PRO A 82 -4.98 4.73 -26.97
CA PRO A 82 -4.70 5.57 -28.13
C PRO A 82 -5.98 6.03 -28.85
N ARG A 83 -7.17 5.76 -28.29
CA ARG A 83 -8.46 6.17 -28.86
C ARG A 83 -9.23 7.22 -28.06
N TYR A 84 -8.74 7.63 -26.90
CA TYR A 84 -9.37 8.72 -26.13
C TYR A 84 -8.73 10.09 -26.34
N ALA A 85 -7.49 10.18 -26.85
CA ALA A 85 -6.83 11.46 -27.09
C ALA A 85 -7.26 12.17 -28.40
N GLU A 86 -7.86 11.45 -29.35
CA GLU A 86 -8.19 12.00 -30.69
C GLU A 86 -9.69 12.29 -30.92
N SER A 87 -10.54 12.18 -29.88
CA SER A 87 -11.97 12.53 -29.97
C SER A 87 -12.47 13.61 -28.99
N VAL A 88 -11.58 14.20 -28.17
CA VAL A 88 -11.97 15.30 -27.25
C VAL A 88 -12.15 16.65 -27.97
N ASN A 89 -11.85 16.74 -29.28
CA ASN A 89 -12.04 17.97 -30.06
C ASN A 89 -13.10 17.89 -31.18
N ALA A 90 -13.90 16.82 -31.26
CA ALA A 90 -14.86 16.69 -32.36
C ALA A 90 -16.10 15.84 -32.03
N TYR A 91 -16.79 16.10 -30.91
CA TYR A 91 -18.23 15.82 -30.81
C TYR A 91 -18.93 16.98 -30.07
N PRO A 92 -20.14 17.36 -30.51
CA PRO A 92 -20.77 18.61 -30.14
C PRO A 92 -21.24 18.56 -28.69
N HIS A 93 -20.93 19.62 -27.95
CA HIS A 93 -21.47 20.00 -26.65
C HIS A 93 -22.96 19.67 -26.52
N SER A 94 -23.30 18.48 -26.01
CA SER A 94 -24.66 18.01 -25.85
C SER A 94 -25.09 18.06 -24.38
N LEU A 95 -26.14 18.85 -24.14
CA LEU A 95 -26.95 19.00 -22.93
C LEU A 95 -26.30 19.63 -21.68
N LEU A 96 -25.13 19.20 -21.21
CA LEU A 96 -24.59 19.71 -19.95
C LEU A 96 -24.09 21.17 -20.06
N ASP A 97 -23.52 21.56 -21.20
CA ASP A 97 -23.16 22.97 -21.47
C ASP A 97 -24.37 23.88 -21.73
N ARG A 98 -25.53 23.31 -22.10
CA ARG A 98 -26.78 24.08 -22.18
C ARG A 98 -27.37 24.34 -20.80
N LEU A 99 -27.10 23.47 -19.82
CA LEU A 99 -27.53 23.66 -18.43
C LEU A 99 -26.61 24.65 -17.68
N SER A 100 -25.32 24.69 -17.99
CA SER A 100 -24.39 25.67 -17.40
C SER A 100 -24.66 27.10 -17.90
N ALA A 101 -25.09 27.28 -19.14
CA ALA A 101 -25.51 28.58 -19.70
C ALA A 101 -26.79 29.15 -19.05
N LEU A 102 -27.71 28.29 -18.58
CA LEU A 102 -28.89 28.73 -17.82
C LEU A 102 -28.53 29.21 -16.40
N PHE A 103 -27.43 28.72 -15.84
CA PHE A 103 -26.94 29.15 -14.52
C PHE A 103 -26.08 30.42 -14.58
N SER A 104 -25.39 30.65 -15.70
CA SER A 104 -24.44 31.76 -15.83
C SER A 104 -25.03 33.05 -16.44
N ALA A 105 -26.22 33.01 -17.05
CA ALA A 105 -26.83 34.18 -17.69
C ALA A 105 -28.07 34.79 -16.97
N GLY A 106 -28.43 34.36 -15.76
CA GLY A 106 -29.81 34.57 -15.26
C GLY A 106 -30.06 35.26 -13.92
N PHE A 107 -29.06 35.63 -13.10
CA PHE A 107 -29.32 36.00 -11.69
C PHE A 107 -29.28 37.48 -11.32
N PHE A 108 -29.10 38.41 -12.26
CA PHE A 108 -29.13 39.87 -11.98
C PHE A 108 -30.08 40.65 -12.87
N ALA A 109 -31.36 40.26 -12.90
CA ALA A 109 -32.45 41.12 -13.38
C ALA A 109 -33.63 41.11 -12.38
N PRO A 110 -34.02 42.26 -11.79
CA PRO A 110 -34.86 42.31 -10.58
C PRO A 110 -36.38 42.13 -10.77
N SER A 111 -36.87 41.54 -11.87
CA SER A 111 -38.32 41.55 -12.17
C SER A 111 -39.04 40.20 -12.23
N ARG A 112 -38.49 39.11 -11.66
CA ARG A 112 -39.15 37.78 -11.66
C ARG A 112 -39.09 37.05 -10.31
N VAL A 113 -39.71 37.62 -9.28
CA VAL A 113 -39.78 37.03 -7.92
C VAL A 113 -40.84 35.91 -7.80
N ALA A 114 -41.67 35.65 -8.82
CA ALA A 114 -42.75 34.67 -8.72
C ALA A 114 -42.36 33.20 -8.98
N LEU A 115 -41.15 32.90 -9.48
CA LEU A 115 -40.75 31.54 -9.90
C LEU A 115 -39.60 30.89 -9.10
N ALA A 116 -39.04 31.60 -8.11
CA ALA A 116 -37.96 31.07 -7.26
C ALA A 116 -38.44 30.11 -6.15
N GLY A 117 -39.75 30.02 -5.90
CA GLY A 117 -40.31 29.13 -4.88
C GLY A 117 -40.27 27.64 -5.26
N CYS A 118 -40.35 27.31 -6.56
CA CYS A 118 -40.51 25.93 -7.00
C CYS A 118 -39.22 25.09 -6.86
N THR A 119 -38.04 25.70 -6.94
CA THR A 119 -36.76 24.97 -6.82
C THR A 119 -36.46 24.59 -5.37
N VAL A 120 -36.80 25.47 -4.41
CA VAL A 120 -36.64 25.19 -2.98
C VAL A 120 -37.57 24.05 -2.54
N VAL A 121 -38.82 24.04 -3.02
CA VAL A 121 -39.78 22.96 -2.72
C VAL A 121 -39.31 21.62 -3.30
N ALA A 122 -38.76 21.60 -4.52
CA ALA A 122 -38.25 20.38 -5.13
C ALA A 122 -37.08 19.75 -4.34
N VAL A 123 -36.14 20.57 -3.85
CA VAL A 123 -35.01 20.09 -3.03
C VAL A 123 -35.49 19.53 -1.68
N ILE A 124 -36.49 20.17 -1.06
CA ILE A 124 -37.09 19.69 0.19
C ILE A 124 -37.83 18.36 -0.03
N CYS A 125 -38.57 18.21 -1.12
CA CYS A 125 -39.27 16.96 -1.45
C CYS A 125 -38.29 15.79 -1.68
N VAL A 126 -37.16 16.02 -2.37
CA VAL A 126 -36.13 14.99 -2.57
C VAL A 126 -35.45 14.61 -1.24
N GLY A 127 -35.14 15.60 -0.40
CA GLY A 127 -34.57 15.35 0.93
C GLY A 127 -35.51 14.52 1.83
N LEU A 128 -36.81 14.84 1.84
CA LEU A 128 -37.81 14.06 2.57
C LEU A 128 -37.98 12.64 2.02
N PHE A 129 -37.91 12.46 0.70
CA PHE A 129 -38.01 11.13 0.08
C PHE A 129 -36.83 10.22 0.47
N VAL A 130 -35.60 10.75 0.50
CA VAL A 130 -34.40 10.00 0.92
C VAL A 130 -34.46 9.66 2.42
N ALA A 131 -34.94 10.58 3.26
CA ALA A 131 -35.10 10.33 4.70
C ALA A 131 -36.14 9.22 4.98
N LEU A 132 -37.26 9.21 4.25
CA LEU A 132 -38.29 8.17 4.38
C LEU A 132 -37.83 6.81 3.86
N GLN A 133 -36.99 6.74 2.82
CA GLN A 133 -36.40 5.46 2.40
C GLN A 133 -35.42 4.88 3.41
N ARG A 134 -34.68 5.73 4.13
CA ARG A 134 -33.74 5.26 5.17
C ARG A 134 -34.46 4.62 6.35
N SER A 135 -35.58 5.19 6.81
CA SER A 135 -36.29 4.64 7.98
C SER A 135 -36.89 3.25 7.72
N GLN A 136 -37.29 2.95 6.49
CA GLN A 136 -37.82 1.62 6.14
C GLN A 136 -36.75 0.52 6.20
N ASN A 137 -35.47 0.86 6.00
CA ASN A 137 -34.39 -0.11 6.06
C ASN A 137 -34.00 -0.46 7.50
N ASP A 138 -34.21 0.44 8.47
CA ASP A 138 -33.89 0.17 9.88
C ASP A 138 -34.87 -0.82 10.54
N GLU A 139 -36.11 -0.93 10.05
CA GLU A 139 -37.08 -1.92 10.58
C GLU A 139 -36.70 -3.37 10.23
N GLN A 140 -35.86 -3.62 9.20
CA GLN A 140 -35.43 -4.98 8.87
C GLN A 140 -34.27 -5.51 9.73
N MET A 141 -33.57 -4.68 10.50
CA MET A 141 -32.45 -5.13 11.36
C MET A 141 -32.84 -5.38 12.83
N ALA A 142 -34.08 -5.05 13.24
CA ALA A 142 -34.54 -5.23 14.61
C ALA A 142 -35.10 -6.63 14.94
N SER A 143 -35.13 -7.57 13.99
CA SER A 143 -35.67 -8.93 14.19
C SER A 143 -34.64 -10.03 14.00
N VAL A 144 -33.47 -9.89 14.66
CA VAL A 144 -32.56 -11.02 14.89
C VAL A 144 -32.48 -11.22 16.39
N LYS A 145 -33.25 -12.20 16.88
CA LYS A 145 -33.22 -12.67 18.27
C LYS A 145 -31.84 -13.26 18.56
N PRO A 146 -31.06 -12.71 19.52
CA PRO A 146 -29.74 -13.26 19.83
C PRO A 146 -29.89 -14.65 20.46
N PRO A 147 -29.08 -15.65 20.06
CA PRO A 147 -29.03 -16.93 20.74
C PRO A 147 -28.44 -16.75 22.14
N ALA A 148 -29.09 -17.36 23.13
CA ALA A 148 -28.64 -17.37 24.51
C ALA A 148 -27.27 -18.07 24.61
N LEU A 149 -26.24 -17.31 25.03
CA LEU A 149 -24.93 -17.84 25.39
C LEU A 149 -24.94 -18.20 26.88
N ASN A 150 -25.09 -19.50 27.15
CA ASN A 150 -24.64 -20.12 28.40
C ASN A 150 -23.15 -20.45 28.25
N GLY A 151 -22.31 -19.99 29.17
CA GLY A 151 -20.93 -20.48 29.28
C GLY A 151 -19.97 -19.46 29.87
N THR A 152 -19.85 -19.49 31.18
CA THR A 152 -18.76 -18.88 31.96
C THR A 152 -17.39 -19.38 31.49
N ASN A 153 -16.56 -18.49 30.97
CA ASN A 153 -15.10 -18.60 31.07
C ASN A 153 -14.51 -17.19 31.04
N THR A 154 -14.34 -16.68 32.25
CA THR A 154 -13.57 -15.48 32.56
C THR A 154 -12.11 -15.87 32.61
N ASP A 155 -11.46 -15.95 31.45
CA ASP A 155 -10.00 -15.96 31.39
C ASP A 155 -9.51 -14.60 30.90
N ALA A 156 -8.71 -13.99 31.76
CA ALA A 156 -8.17 -12.66 31.65
C ALA A 156 -7.31 -12.51 30.38
N PHE A 157 -7.61 -11.48 29.59
CA PHE A 157 -6.67 -10.89 28.64
C PHE A 157 -5.51 -10.25 29.41
N PRO A 158 -4.23 -10.58 29.13
CA PRO A 158 -3.12 -9.80 29.66
C PRO A 158 -2.97 -8.48 28.89
N PRO A 159 -2.85 -7.33 29.58
CA PRO A 159 -2.59 -6.05 28.96
C PRO A 159 -1.08 -5.92 28.70
N TRP A 160 -0.62 -6.21 27.48
CA TRP A 160 0.68 -5.69 27.08
C TRP A 160 0.50 -4.24 26.63
N VAL A 161 0.83 -3.40 27.59
CA VAL A 161 1.05 -1.97 27.52
C VAL A 161 2.07 -1.66 26.42
N TYR A 162 1.73 -0.73 25.54
CA TYR A 162 2.68 -0.03 24.69
C TYR A 162 3.64 0.78 25.56
N GLY A 163 4.74 0.17 25.97
CA GLY A 163 5.90 0.85 26.54
C GLY A 163 6.91 1.12 25.44
N LEU A 164 6.86 2.32 24.85
CA LEU A 164 7.94 2.85 24.02
C LEU A 164 9.19 3.01 24.90
N PRO A 165 10.35 2.43 24.56
CA PRO A 165 11.58 2.77 25.24
C PRO A 165 12.00 4.20 24.86
N GLN A 166 12.03 5.09 25.85
CA GLN A 166 12.77 6.35 25.75
C GLN A 166 14.24 6.03 25.48
N ARG A 167 14.70 6.40 24.28
CA ARG A 167 16.12 6.37 23.92
C ARG A 167 16.78 7.56 24.60
N GLU A 168 17.48 7.31 25.70
CA GLU A 168 18.39 8.28 26.31
C GLU A 168 19.50 8.62 25.30
N GLU A 169 19.56 9.90 24.94
CA GLU A 169 20.70 10.53 24.27
C GLU A 169 21.93 10.45 25.18
N THR A 170 22.78 9.45 24.96
CA THR A 170 24.18 9.55 25.40
C THR A 170 25.04 9.83 24.17
N SER A 171 25.31 11.11 23.97
CA SER A 171 26.35 11.64 23.09
C SER A 171 27.72 11.17 23.58
N ALA A 172 28.41 10.36 22.79
CA ALA A 172 29.84 10.10 22.93
C ALA A 172 30.45 10.02 21.54
N ILE A 173 30.97 11.16 21.09
CA ILE A 173 31.81 11.29 19.90
C ILE A 173 33.12 10.54 20.18
N VAL A 174 33.32 9.41 19.51
CA VAL A 174 34.61 8.71 19.44
C VAL A 174 35.36 9.22 18.20
N PRO A 175 36.56 9.81 18.34
CA PRO A 175 37.40 10.18 17.20
C PRO A 175 37.81 8.95 16.39
N ILE A 176 37.47 8.95 15.10
CA ILE A 176 37.85 7.90 14.15
C ILE A 176 39.28 8.18 13.67
N GLU A 177 40.17 7.24 13.96
CA GLU A 177 41.54 7.17 13.47
C GLU A 177 41.56 6.72 11.99
N PRO A 178 42.29 7.41 11.08
CA PRO A 178 42.22 7.11 9.66
C PRO A 178 43.06 5.87 9.28
N GLU A 179 42.39 4.82 8.79
CA GLU A 179 43.05 3.64 8.20
C GLU A 179 43.78 3.97 6.86
N PRO A 180 44.90 3.28 6.56
CA PRO A 180 45.72 3.53 5.38
C PRO A 180 45.22 2.81 4.10
N LYS A 181 45.46 3.50 2.98
CA LYS A 181 45.10 3.16 1.59
C LYS A 181 45.48 1.72 1.15
N PRO A 182 44.63 1.04 0.37
CA PRO A 182 45.00 -0.19 -0.33
C PRO A 182 45.76 0.11 -1.63
N THR A 183 46.84 -0.64 -1.87
CA THR A 183 47.56 -0.66 -3.15
C THR A 183 46.97 -1.74 -4.07
N PRO A 184 46.94 -1.54 -5.40
CA PRO A 184 46.47 -2.55 -6.33
C PRO A 184 47.61 -3.50 -6.69
N ARG A 185 47.46 -4.79 -6.36
CA ARG A 185 48.37 -5.85 -6.83
C ARG A 185 47.75 -6.54 -8.04
N VAL A 186 48.27 -6.17 -9.20
CA VAL A 186 48.10 -6.89 -10.46
C VAL A 186 48.70 -8.29 -10.31
N SER A 187 47.92 -9.32 -10.64
CA SER A 187 48.43 -10.66 -10.94
C SER A 187 47.67 -11.19 -12.15
N GLU A 188 48.19 -10.85 -13.32
CA GLU A 188 48.02 -11.66 -14.52
C GLU A 188 48.56 -13.07 -14.24
N ASN A 189 47.79 -14.11 -14.56
CA ASN A 189 48.39 -15.33 -15.08
C ASN A 189 47.39 -16.24 -15.80
N SER A 190 47.68 -16.38 -17.09
CA SER A 190 47.79 -17.63 -17.83
C SER A 190 46.54 -18.52 -17.96
N VAL A 191 45.87 -18.32 -19.09
CA VAL A 191 45.60 -19.33 -20.12
C VAL A 191 46.13 -20.74 -19.77
N ARG A 192 45.23 -21.70 -19.58
CA ARG A 192 45.50 -23.11 -19.87
C ARG A 192 44.26 -23.80 -20.42
N ALA A 193 44.27 -23.96 -21.73
CA ALA A 193 43.41 -24.87 -22.45
C ALA A 193 43.70 -26.31 -21.99
N SER A 194 42.68 -27.01 -21.49
CA SER A 194 42.71 -28.45 -21.30
C SER A 194 41.52 -29.08 -22.00
N ARG A 195 41.86 -29.89 -23.00
CA ARG A 195 41.00 -30.76 -23.79
C ARG A 195 40.20 -31.73 -22.92
N SER A 196 38.91 -31.79 -23.22
CA SER A 196 38.15 -33.00 -23.56
C SER A 196 38.61 -34.35 -23.00
N THR A 197 37.87 -34.85 -22.01
CA THR A 197 37.59 -36.29 -21.90
C THR A 197 36.17 -36.48 -21.37
N VAL A 198 35.30 -36.98 -22.24
CA VAL A 198 33.97 -37.54 -21.91
C VAL A 198 34.18 -38.85 -21.16
N PRO A 199 33.42 -39.07 -20.07
CA PRO A 199 32.79 -40.38 -19.97
C PRO A 199 31.33 -40.31 -19.51
N GLN A 200 30.52 -41.00 -20.30
CA GLN A 200 29.65 -42.08 -19.82
C GLN A 200 28.36 -41.68 -19.09
N SER A 201 27.28 -41.88 -19.85
CA SER A 201 25.88 -41.98 -19.47
C SER A 201 25.67 -42.61 -18.09
N GLN A 202 25.40 -41.77 -17.10
CA GLN A 202 24.68 -42.17 -15.90
C GLN A 202 23.19 -41.98 -16.16
N SER A 203 22.48 -43.09 -16.11
CA SER A 203 21.03 -43.17 -16.09
C SER A 203 20.47 -42.28 -14.98
N PHE A 204 19.85 -41.17 -15.37
CA PHE A 204 19.07 -40.33 -14.47
C PHE A 204 17.84 -41.11 -14.00
N ALA A 205 17.98 -41.77 -12.85
CA ALA A 205 16.84 -42.14 -12.03
C ALA A 205 16.10 -40.84 -11.68
N ARG A 206 14.85 -40.72 -12.16
CA ARG A 206 13.97 -39.59 -11.85
C ARG A 206 13.89 -39.43 -10.32
N PRO A 207 14.21 -38.25 -9.75
CA PRO A 207 13.90 -38.00 -8.36
C PRO A 207 12.38 -37.99 -8.22
N ARG A 208 11.84 -38.92 -7.42
CA ARG A 208 10.45 -38.90 -6.97
C ARG A 208 10.26 -37.67 -6.08
N VAL A 209 9.98 -36.52 -6.69
CA VAL A 209 9.43 -35.35 -6.01
C VAL A 209 7.96 -35.64 -5.74
N ARG A 210 7.63 -36.43 -4.69
CA ARG A 210 6.23 -36.56 -4.25
C ARG A 210 5.97 -36.96 -2.80
N GLU A 211 6.96 -37.03 -1.91
CA GLU A 211 6.67 -37.56 -0.55
C GLU A 211 7.38 -36.86 0.61
N GLU A 212 7.88 -35.63 0.42
CA GLU A 212 8.48 -34.83 1.51
C GLU A 212 7.57 -33.71 2.03
N ARG A 213 6.34 -33.57 1.52
CA ARG A 213 5.43 -32.50 1.96
C ARG A 213 4.80 -32.72 3.35
N ASN A 214 4.93 -33.92 3.94
CA ASN A 214 4.20 -34.30 5.16
C ASN A 214 5.07 -34.75 6.36
N ALA A 215 6.40 -34.70 6.27
CA ALA A 215 7.28 -35.20 7.34
C ALA A 215 7.70 -34.16 8.41
N GLU A 216 7.25 -32.90 8.33
CA GLU A 216 7.62 -31.84 9.30
C GLU A 216 6.69 -31.68 10.52
N ALA A 217 5.76 -32.61 10.75
CA ALA A 217 4.63 -32.40 11.67
C ALA A 217 4.88 -32.71 13.17
N GLY A 218 6.13 -32.89 13.61
CA GLY A 218 6.45 -33.25 15.01
C GLY A 218 7.21 -32.20 15.83
N GLY A 219 7.55 -31.04 15.25
CA GLY A 219 8.32 -30.01 15.96
C GLY A 219 7.48 -29.22 16.95
N VAL A 220 8.06 -28.86 18.10
CA VAL A 220 7.46 -27.90 19.05
C VAL A 220 7.10 -26.63 18.28
N LEU A 221 5.81 -26.31 18.22
CA LEU A 221 5.28 -25.10 17.60
C LEU A 221 5.42 -23.93 18.57
N PHE A 222 5.71 -22.74 18.04
CA PHE A 222 5.73 -21.51 18.83
C PHE A 222 4.32 -21.19 19.35
N PRO A 223 4.18 -20.56 20.53
CA PRO A 223 2.90 -20.05 21.01
C PRO A 223 2.26 -19.16 19.93
N GLY A 224 1.00 -19.44 19.57
CA GLY A 224 0.29 -18.71 18.51
C GLY A 224 0.57 -19.16 17.07
N GLU A 225 1.62 -19.95 16.79
CA GLU A 225 1.91 -20.43 15.42
C GLU A 225 0.76 -21.27 14.83
N LYS A 226 0.07 -22.04 15.67
CA LYS A 226 -1.06 -22.90 15.26
C LYS A 226 -2.20 -22.12 14.60
N SER A 227 -2.54 -20.93 15.09
CA SER A 227 -3.66 -20.16 14.52
C SER A 227 -3.33 -19.67 13.11
N TYR A 228 -2.10 -19.18 12.90
CA TYR A 228 -1.61 -18.78 11.58
C TYR A 228 -1.57 -19.96 10.61
N LEU A 229 -1.04 -21.11 11.02
CA LEU A 229 -0.99 -22.31 10.17
C LEU A 229 -2.37 -22.78 9.74
N ASN A 230 -3.35 -22.78 10.66
CA ASN A 230 -4.73 -23.13 10.33
C ASN A 230 -5.37 -22.13 9.35
N ALA A 231 -5.16 -20.83 9.56
CA ALA A 231 -5.66 -19.78 8.66
C ALA A 231 -5.04 -19.92 7.26
N ILE A 232 -3.72 -20.13 7.18
CA ILE A 232 -3.00 -20.36 5.92
C ILE A 232 -3.51 -21.60 5.22
N ALA A 233 -3.72 -22.72 5.92
CA ALA A 233 -4.25 -23.95 5.34
C ALA A 233 -5.64 -23.72 4.74
N SER A 234 -6.57 -23.14 5.51
CA SER A 234 -7.92 -22.83 5.05
C SER A 234 -7.94 -21.92 3.81
N LEU A 235 -7.16 -20.82 3.83
CA LEU A 235 -7.07 -19.90 2.71
C LEU A 235 -6.40 -20.52 1.49
N THR A 236 -5.37 -21.36 1.69
CA THR A 236 -4.71 -22.09 0.60
C THR A 236 -5.69 -23.02 -0.10
N ASP A 237 -6.49 -23.78 0.65
CA ASP A 237 -7.51 -24.67 0.09
C ASP A 237 -8.57 -23.90 -0.73
N VAL A 238 -9.01 -22.75 -0.23
CA VAL A 238 -9.94 -21.85 -0.95
C VAL A 238 -9.30 -21.30 -2.23
N VAL A 239 -8.04 -20.88 -2.18
CA VAL A 239 -7.35 -20.33 -3.36
C VAL A 239 -7.11 -21.43 -4.40
N GLU A 240 -6.62 -22.61 -4.00
CA GLU A 240 -6.29 -23.75 -4.89
C GLU A 240 -7.50 -24.39 -5.54
N SER A 241 -8.60 -24.57 -4.79
CA SER A 241 -9.86 -25.11 -5.34
C SER A 241 -10.41 -24.23 -6.47
N ASN A 242 -10.21 -22.91 -6.35
CA ASN A 242 -10.71 -21.94 -7.31
C ASN A 242 -9.66 -21.53 -8.39
N SER A 243 -8.34 -21.78 -8.21
CA SER A 243 -7.23 -21.33 -9.11
C SER A 243 -7.18 -21.96 -10.47
N LYS A 244 -7.68 -23.17 -10.60
CA LYS A 244 -7.56 -23.94 -11.84
C LYS A 244 -8.39 -23.37 -12.98
N GLY A 245 -9.49 -22.66 -12.69
CA GLY A 245 -10.40 -22.13 -13.72
C GLY A 245 -10.46 -20.61 -13.90
N THR A 246 -10.11 -19.82 -12.86
CA THR A 246 -10.46 -18.38 -12.82
C THR A 246 -9.29 -17.42 -13.03
N LEU A 247 -8.07 -17.80 -12.67
CA LEU A 247 -6.90 -16.90 -12.81
C LEU A 247 -6.32 -16.98 -14.21
N SER A 248 -5.95 -15.83 -14.78
CA SER A 248 -5.21 -15.79 -16.04
C SER A 248 -3.87 -16.52 -15.88
N PRO A 249 -3.32 -17.17 -16.93
CA PRO A 249 -2.07 -17.91 -16.84
C PRO A 249 -0.90 -17.04 -16.35
N SER A 250 -0.86 -15.77 -16.76
CA SER A 250 0.17 -14.82 -16.34
C SER A 250 0.07 -14.50 -14.85
N LEU A 251 -1.13 -14.19 -14.34
CA LEU A 251 -1.34 -13.87 -12.93
C LEU A 251 -1.07 -15.08 -12.04
N ARG A 252 -1.43 -16.28 -12.49
CA ARG A 252 -1.12 -17.53 -11.79
C ARG A 252 0.38 -17.73 -11.63
N ALA A 253 1.16 -17.56 -12.71
CA ALA A 253 2.61 -17.71 -12.66
C ALA A 253 3.28 -16.70 -11.73
N GLU A 254 2.75 -15.48 -11.65
CA GLU A 254 3.21 -14.47 -10.71
C GLU A 254 2.88 -14.83 -9.26
N TYR A 255 1.63 -15.24 -9.00
CA TYR A 255 1.20 -15.69 -7.68
C TYR A 255 2.06 -16.85 -7.18
N GLU A 256 2.28 -17.88 -8.00
CA GLU A 256 3.12 -19.03 -7.66
C GLU A 256 4.56 -18.60 -7.31
N ARG A 257 5.12 -17.63 -8.05
CA ARG A 257 6.44 -17.08 -7.77
C ARG A 257 6.47 -16.33 -6.44
N ASN A 258 5.48 -15.48 -6.17
CA ASN A 258 5.40 -14.71 -4.92
C ASN A 258 5.19 -15.64 -3.72
N LEU A 259 4.33 -16.65 -3.86
CA LEU A 259 4.07 -17.65 -2.83
C LEU A 259 5.35 -18.43 -2.49
N ALA A 260 6.14 -18.83 -3.50
CA ALA A 260 7.42 -19.51 -3.29
C ALA A 260 8.43 -18.66 -2.48
N VAL A 261 8.47 -17.35 -2.71
CA VAL A 261 9.34 -16.43 -1.94
C VAL A 261 8.88 -16.34 -0.48
N VAL A 262 7.58 -16.21 -0.24
CA VAL A 262 7.04 -16.13 1.13
C VAL A 262 7.22 -17.47 1.87
N ASP A 263 7.01 -18.60 1.20
CA ASP A 263 7.23 -19.92 1.77
C ASP A 263 8.70 -20.14 2.14
N GLN A 264 9.63 -19.74 1.27
CA GLN A 264 11.06 -19.77 1.59
C GLN A 264 11.39 -18.90 2.80
N ALA A 265 10.79 -17.71 2.92
CA ALA A 265 10.99 -16.84 4.07
C ALA A 265 10.49 -17.50 5.36
N ILE A 266 9.29 -18.10 5.35
CA ILE A 266 8.73 -18.84 6.50
C ILE A 266 9.63 -20.02 6.89
N THR A 267 10.07 -20.85 5.95
CA THR A 267 10.96 -21.97 6.25
C THR A 267 12.26 -21.46 6.88
N THR A 268 12.85 -20.41 6.31
CA THR A 268 14.09 -19.81 6.81
C THR A 268 13.91 -19.27 8.24
N THR A 269 12.92 -18.40 8.46
CA THR A 269 12.66 -17.80 9.78
C THR A 269 12.29 -18.86 10.82
N ARG A 270 11.52 -19.88 10.44
CA ARG A 270 11.18 -21.00 11.32
C ARG A 270 12.41 -21.81 11.74
N THR A 271 13.36 -22.06 10.83
CA THR A 271 14.62 -22.72 11.20
C THR A 271 15.48 -21.86 12.12
N THR A 272 15.54 -20.55 11.88
CA THR A 272 16.27 -19.59 12.74
C THR A 272 15.65 -19.50 14.13
N ALA A 273 14.33 -19.33 14.22
CA ALA A 273 13.60 -19.29 15.49
C ALA A 273 13.76 -20.60 16.27
N LYS A 274 13.70 -21.76 15.59
CA LYS A 274 13.94 -23.06 16.25
C LYS A 274 15.36 -23.22 16.81
N ARG A 275 16.36 -22.63 16.15
CA ARG A 275 17.75 -22.63 16.64
C ARG A 275 17.93 -21.68 17.83
N ASN A 276 17.18 -20.58 17.86
CA ASN A 276 17.27 -19.53 18.88
C ASN A 276 15.89 -19.26 19.52
N PRO A 277 15.34 -20.15 20.36
CA PRO A 277 13.98 -20.00 20.90
C PRO A 277 13.80 -18.82 21.85
N ASN A 278 14.91 -18.27 22.38
CA ASN A 278 14.91 -17.11 23.28
C ASN A 278 15.14 -15.77 22.55
N ASP A 279 15.23 -15.78 21.21
CA ASP A 279 15.40 -14.58 20.40
C ASP A 279 14.02 -14.02 20.00
N PRO A 280 13.57 -12.89 20.61
CA PRO A 280 12.26 -12.32 20.32
C PRO A 280 12.16 -11.78 18.88
N ASP A 281 13.27 -11.35 18.27
CA ASP A 281 13.27 -10.81 16.92
C ASP A 281 13.01 -11.93 15.91
N ALA A 282 13.63 -13.10 16.09
CA ALA A 282 13.39 -14.27 15.24
C ALA A 282 11.91 -14.72 15.27
N ALA A 283 11.28 -14.69 16.45
CA ALA A 283 9.85 -14.96 16.60
C ALA A 283 9.00 -13.90 15.87
N GLN A 284 9.32 -12.62 16.04
CA GLN A 284 8.63 -11.52 15.36
C GLN A 284 8.72 -11.62 13.83
N PHE A 285 9.90 -11.95 13.29
CA PHE A 285 10.09 -12.19 11.85
C PHE A 285 9.30 -13.40 11.35
N LEU A 286 9.17 -14.46 12.16
CA LEU A 286 8.34 -15.61 11.79
C LEU A 286 6.85 -15.22 11.68
N PHE A 287 6.33 -14.45 12.64
CA PHE A 287 4.94 -14.01 12.61
C PHE A 287 4.65 -13.02 11.47
N SER A 288 5.56 -12.09 11.17
CA SER A 288 5.40 -11.18 10.03
C SER A 288 5.41 -11.91 8.69
N ALA A 289 6.22 -12.96 8.55
CA ALA A 289 6.21 -13.82 7.37
C ALA A 289 4.87 -14.57 7.22
N TYR A 290 4.28 -15.07 8.33
CA TYR A 290 2.94 -15.67 8.31
C TYR A 290 1.85 -14.66 7.92
N GLN A 291 1.88 -13.45 8.48
CA GLN A 291 0.94 -12.39 8.12
C GLN A 291 1.02 -12.04 6.64
N SER A 292 2.24 -11.87 6.10
CA SER A 292 2.46 -11.60 4.68
C SER A 292 1.88 -12.69 3.77
N LYS A 293 1.95 -13.96 4.19
CA LYS A 293 1.32 -15.08 3.45
C LYS A 293 -0.20 -14.97 3.45
N ILE A 294 -0.81 -14.66 4.59
CA ILE A 294 -2.27 -14.49 4.70
C ILE A 294 -2.74 -13.32 3.83
N GLU A 295 -2.04 -12.18 3.88
CA GLU A 295 -2.34 -11.01 3.05
C GLU A 295 -2.26 -11.35 1.55
N LEU A 296 -1.22 -12.07 1.12
CA LEU A 296 -1.10 -12.53 -0.27
C LEU A 296 -2.27 -13.45 -0.67
N LEU A 297 -2.67 -14.38 0.20
CA LEU A 297 -3.78 -15.31 -0.06
C LEU A 297 -5.12 -14.57 -0.16
N ASN A 298 -5.37 -13.60 0.73
CA ASN A 298 -6.58 -12.77 0.70
C ASN A 298 -6.63 -11.88 -0.53
N ALA A 299 -5.53 -11.21 -0.89
CA ALA A 299 -5.48 -10.37 -2.09
C ALA A 299 -5.84 -11.16 -3.36
N VAL A 300 -5.38 -12.41 -3.46
CA VAL A 300 -5.71 -13.30 -4.59
C VAL A 300 -7.17 -13.78 -4.53
N ALA A 301 -7.73 -13.95 -3.34
CA ALA A 301 -9.16 -14.23 -3.18
C ALA A 301 -10.01 -13.03 -3.63
N ASP A 302 -9.69 -11.82 -3.18
CA ASP A 302 -10.42 -10.58 -3.49
C ASP A 302 -10.39 -10.21 -4.97
N GLN A 303 -9.22 -10.34 -5.62
CA GLN A 303 -9.06 -10.02 -7.04
C GLN A 303 -10.00 -10.84 -7.94
N ARG A 304 -10.50 -11.98 -7.44
CA ARG A 304 -11.46 -12.83 -8.15
C ARG A 304 -12.89 -12.36 -8.01
N GLU A 305 -13.28 -11.84 -6.84
CA GLU A 305 -14.61 -11.27 -6.66
C GLU A 305 -14.81 -10.11 -7.64
N ILE A 306 -13.74 -9.34 -7.89
CA ILE A 306 -13.74 -8.28 -8.90
C ILE A 306 -13.86 -8.86 -10.31
N ALA A 307 -13.16 -9.95 -10.63
CA ALA A 307 -13.22 -10.57 -11.96
C ALA A 307 -14.56 -11.27 -12.28
N GLN A 308 -15.38 -11.55 -11.26
CA GLN A 308 -16.70 -12.19 -11.40
C GLN A 308 -17.86 -11.18 -11.47
N ARG A 309 -17.63 -9.91 -11.13
CA ARG A 309 -18.61 -8.82 -11.23
C ARG A 309 -18.56 -8.15 -12.60
#